data_AF-A0AA39UE73-F1
#
_entry.id   AF-A0AA39UE73-F1
#
_cell.length_a   1.000
_cell.length_b   1.000
_cell.length_c   1.000
_cell.angle_alpha   90.00
_cell.angle_beta   90.00
_cell.angle_gamma   90.00
#
_symmetry.space_group_name_H-M   'P 1'
#
loop_
_entity.id
_entity.type
_entity.pdbx_description
1 polymer ?
#
loop_
_entity_poly.entity_id
_entity_poly.type
_entity_poly.pdbx_seq_one_letter_code
_entity_poly.pdbx_strand_id
1 'polypeptide(L)'
;MATFDTFEPVHTTQSVSTIQSVSTVQDTCSTQPTSTTKPQKYIVITGLGKKCVALKSQVSNYESLINYIRASFPGTYYRSHFRKIPLPIGIQTCDLPVCKGNSVDVQPAVWATIIADINSIEISIVSKSKT
;
A
#
# COMPACT_ATOMS: atom_id res chain seq x y z
N MET A 1 -3.17 -36.03 -68.14
CA MET A 1 -4.04 -34.88 -67.81
C MET A 1 -3.33 -34.10 -66.71
N ALA A 2 -2.80 -32.92 -67.04
CA ALA A 2 -2.15 -32.00 -66.11
C ALA A 2 -3.23 -31.10 -65.45
N THR A 3 -2.99 -30.59 -64.24
CA THR A 3 -3.11 -29.17 -63.80
C THR A 3 -2.88 -29.05 -62.29
N PHE A 4 -2.29 -27.93 -61.89
CA PHE A 4 -1.75 -27.55 -60.59
C PHE A 4 -2.77 -26.91 -59.61
N ASP A 5 -2.26 -26.69 -58.39
CA ASP A 5 -2.56 -25.61 -57.43
C ASP A 5 -3.83 -25.68 -56.57
N THR A 6 -3.61 -25.64 -55.25
CA THR A 6 -4.28 -24.66 -54.37
C THR A 6 -3.42 -24.46 -53.11
N PHE A 7 -2.94 -23.22 -52.95
CA PHE A 7 -2.36 -22.69 -51.72
C PHE A 7 -3.47 -22.33 -50.74
N GLU A 8 -3.33 -22.72 -49.48
CA GLU A 8 -4.08 -22.16 -48.34
C GLU A 8 -3.08 -21.90 -47.20
N PRO A 9 -2.74 -20.64 -46.87
CA PRO A 9 -1.99 -20.32 -45.66
C PRO A 9 -2.99 -20.03 -44.52
N VAL A 10 -3.24 -21.01 -43.65
CA VAL A 10 -3.99 -20.76 -42.42
C VAL A 10 -3.05 -20.18 -41.37
N HIS A 11 -3.19 -18.87 -41.14
CA HIS A 11 -2.60 -18.13 -40.04
C HIS A 11 -2.88 -18.82 -38.70
N THR A 12 -1.84 -19.32 -38.04
CA THR A 12 -1.89 -19.62 -36.60
C THR A 12 -0.99 -18.63 -35.88
N THR A 13 -1.62 -17.62 -35.28
CA THR A 13 -1.01 -16.65 -34.39
C THR A 13 -0.48 -17.36 -33.15
N GLN A 14 0.82 -17.64 -33.14
CA GLN A 14 1.54 -18.07 -31.95
C GLN A 14 1.90 -16.82 -31.14
N SER A 15 1.07 -16.47 -30.17
CA SER A 15 1.43 -15.49 -29.12
C SER A 15 1.39 -16.20 -27.78
N VAL A 16 2.48 -16.92 -27.48
CA VAL A 16 2.73 -17.41 -26.12
C VAL A 16 3.32 -16.23 -25.36
N SER A 17 2.46 -15.54 -24.62
CA SER A 17 2.87 -14.42 -23.77
C SER A 17 3.68 -14.97 -22.60
N THR A 18 5.00 -14.78 -22.67
CA THR A 18 5.95 -15.04 -21.60
C THR A 18 5.53 -14.29 -20.33
N ILE A 19 5.11 -15.00 -19.29
CA ILE A 19 4.92 -14.41 -17.96
C ILE A 19 6.30 -14.31 -17.31
N GLN A 20 7.00 -13.21 -17.56
CA GLN A 20 8.15 -12.81 -16.75
C GLN A 20 7.63 -12.11 -15.49
N SER A 21 7.41 -12.88 -14.42
CA SER A 21 7.26 -12.31 -13.08
C SER A 21 8.64 -11.89 -12.56
N VAL A 22 9.02 -10.65 -12.82
CA VAL A 22 10.09 -9.98 -12.09
C VAL A 22 9.43 -9.10 -11.04
N SER A 23 9.27 -9.63 -9.83
CA SER A 23 8.98 -8.79 -8.65
C SER A 23 10.31 -8.29 -8.10
N THR A 24 10.78 -7.16 -8.64
CA THR A 24 11.73 -6.32 -7.91
C THR A 24 10.90 -5.47 -6.96
N VAL A 25 10.80 -5.88 -5.69
CA VAL A 25 10.35 -4.98 -4.63
C VAL A 25 11.50 -3.99 -4.43
N GLN A 26 11.46 -2.89 -5.18
CA GLN A 26 12.26 -1.72 -4.87
C GLN A 26 11.48 -0.92 -3.83
N ASP A 27 11.80 -1.13 -2.55
CA ASP A 27 11.52 -0.17 -1.48
C ASP A 27 12.42 1.05 -1.69
N THR A 28 12.18 1.79 -2.77
CA THR A 28 12.76 3.10 -2.95
C THR A 28 11.83 4.06 -2.23
N CYS A 29 12.18 4.44 -0.99
CA CYS A 29 11.66 5.64 -0.36
C CYS A 29 11.98 6.81 -1.29
N SER A 30 11.05 7.10 -2.21
CA SER A 30 11.23 8.15 -3.21
C SER A 30 11.18 9.49 -2.51
N THR A 31 12.35 10.07 -2.31
CA THR A 31 12.53 11.42 -1.81
C THR A 31 11.90 12.42 -2.79
N GLN A 32 10.82 13.06 -2.34
CA GLN A 32 10.40 14.45 -2.63
C GLN A 32 9.71 14.76 -3.98
N PRO A 33 8.62 15.54 -3.91
CA PRO A 33 8.70 16.90 -4.45
C PRO A 33 8.37 17.94 -3.37
N THR A 34 9.31 18.85 -3.16
CA THR A 34 9.08 20.20 -2.67
C THR A 34 8.33 20.92 -3.76
N SER A 35 7.01 20.82 -3.70
CA SER A 35 6.15 21.77 -4.37
C SER A 35 5.29 22.37 -3.28
N THR A 36 5.21 23.69 -3.28
CA THR A 36 4.27 24.55 -2.57
C THR A 36 2.84 24.16 -2.96
N THR A 37 2.45 22.95 -2.56
CA THR A 37 1.29 22.22 -3.03
C THR A 37 0.23 22.44 -1.98
N LYS A 38 -0.96 22.87 -2.40
CA LYS A 38 -2.15 22.95 -1.54
C LYS A 38 -2.21 21.70 -0.64
N PRO A 39 -2.59 21.85 0.65
CA PRO A 39 -2.66 20.72 1.57
C PRO A 39 -3.45 19.59 0.90
N GLN A 40 -2.81 18.45 0.71
CA GLN A 40 -3.45 17.32 0.04
C GLN A 40 -4.63 16.88 0.91
N LYS A 41 -5.80 16.74 0.29
CA LYS A 41 -7.02 16.30 0.99
C LYS A 41 -6.99 14.81 1.33
N TYR A 42 -6.04 14.07 0.77
CA TYR A 42 -5.95 12.63 0.84
C TYR A 42 -4.66 12.21 1.51
N ILE A 43 -4.65 10.98 2.01
CA ILE A 43 -3.47 10.28 2.49
C ILE A 43 -3.41 8.91 1.82
N VAL A 44 -2.22 8.54 1.37
CA VAL A 44 -1.92 7.21 0.84
C VAL A 44 -1.56 6.29 1.99
N ILE A 45 -2.14 5.10 2.02
CA ILE A 45 -1.88 4.07 3.03
C ILE A 45 -1.38 2.84 2.30
N THR A 46 -0.15 2.41 2.58
CA THR A 46 0.47 1.22 1.99
C THR A 46 0.84 0.21 3.06
N GLY A 47 0.81 -1.07 2.72
CA GLY A 47 1.24 -2.13 3.63
C GLY A 47 0.42 -3.40 3.47
N LEU A 48 0.90 -4.51 4.03
CA LEU A 48 0.22 -5.82 3.97
C LEU A 48 -0.12 -6.25 2.53
N GLY A 49 0.74 -5.91 1.57
CA GLY A 49 0.56 -6.21 0.15
C GLY A 49 -0.54 -5.39 -0.55
N LYS A 50 -1.00 -4.28 0.05
CA LYS A 50 -2.04 -3.42 -0.51
C LYS A 50 -1.69 -1.93 -0.43
N LYS A 51 -2.39 -1.15 -1.24
CA LYS A 51 -2.38 0.31 -1.27
C LYS A 51 -3.81 0.84 -1.30
N CYS A 52 -4.12 1.80 -0.45
CA CYS A 52 -5.43 2.46 -0.37
C CYS A 52 -5.24 3.97 -0.22
N VAL A 53 -6.30 4.74 -0.49
CA VAL A 53 -6.30 6.20 -0.37
C VAL A 53 -7.50 6.63 0.46
N ALA A 54 -7.25 7.37 1.54
CA ALA A 54 -8.29 7.88 2.43
C ALA A 54 -8.36 9.40 2.35
N LEU A 55 -9.54 9.98 2.59
CA LEU A 55 -9.66 11.42 2.85
C LEU A 55 -9.13 11.72 4.25
N LYS A 56 -8.32 12.77 4.43
CA LYS A 56 -7.84 13.19 5.75
C LYS A 56 -8.98 13.48 6.74
N SER A 57 -10.13 13.93 6.23
CA SER A 57 -11.34 14.12 7.05
C SER A 57 -11.93 12.81 7.59
N GLN A 58 -11.82 11.70 6.83
CA GLN A 58 -12.28 10.37 7.26
C GLN A 58 -11.38 9.75 8.32
N VAL A 59 -10.11 10.14 8.34
CA VAL A 59 -9.09 9.64 9.28
C VAL A 59 -8.56 10.75 10.17
N SER A 60 -9.40 11.72 10.53
CA SER A 60 -9.02 12.94 11.26
C SER A 60 -8.46 12.69 12.67
N ASN A 61 -8.81 11.56 13.28
CA ASN A 61 -8.25 11.10 14.54
C ASN A 61 -7.69 9.67 14.37
N TYR A 62 -6.84 9.26 15.32
CA TYR A 62 -6.12 7.99 15.23
C TYR A 62 -7.05 6.77 15.27
N GLU A 63 -8.16 6.85 16.01
CA GLU A 63 -9.12 5.75 16.07
C GLU A 63 -9.84 5.55 14.73
N SER A 64 -10.28 6.64 14.09
CA SER A 64 -10.85 6.60 12.74
C SER A 64 -9.86 6.07 11.70
N LEU A 65 -8.57 6.42 11.83
CA LEU A 65 -7.50 5.84 11.01
C LEU A 65 -7.41 4.32 11.19
N ILE A 66 -7.33 3.83 12.43
CA ILE A 66 -7.24 2.39 12.72
C ILE A 66 -8.48 1.64 12.20
N ASN A 67 -9.67 2.21 12.37
CA ASN A 67 -10.91 1.63 11.88
C ASN A 67 -10.92 1.56 10.34
N TYR A 68 -10.47 2.63 9.67
CA TYR A 68 -10.32 2.65 8.22
C TYR A 68 -9.33 1.56 7.75
N ILE A 69 -8.14 1.48 8.37
CA ILE A 69 -7.13 0.47 8.04
C ILE A 69 -7.71 -0.95 8.19
N ARG A 70 -8.42 -1.22 9.29
CA ARG A 70 -9.02 -2.53 9.53
C ARG A 70 -10.11 -2.91 8.53
N ALA A 71 -10.82 -1.93 7.98
CA ALA A 71 -11.82 -2.16 6.94
C ALA A 71 -11.15 -2.40 5.57
N SER A 72 -10.04 -1.70 5.28
CA SER A 72 -9.39 -1.73 3.96
C SER A 72 -8.35 -2.85 3.81
N PHE A 73 -7.69 -3.25 4.90
CA PHE A 73 -6.58 -4.20 4.86
C PHE A 73 -6.96 -5.54 5.52
N PRO A 74 -7.04 -6.63 4.74
CA PRO A 74 -7.21 -7.96 5.30
C PRO A 74 -5.96 -8.35 6.10
N GLY A 75 -6.12 -9.25 7.08
CA GLY A 75 -4.99 -9.69 7.92
C GLY A 75 -4.67 -8.75 9.09
N THR A 76 -5.48 -7.72 9.32
CA THR A 76 -5.44 -6.88 10.55
C THR A 76 -6.11 -7.54 11.75
N TYR A 77 -6.65 -8.74 11.56
CA TYR A 77 -7.22 -9.58 12.61
C TYR A 77 -6.69 -11.00 12.47
N TYR A 78 -6.45 -11.65 13.60
CA TYR A 78 -6.28 -13.08 13.68
C TYR A 78 -7.60 -13.74 14.12
N ARG A 79 -7.88 -14.93 13.58
CA ARG A 79 -9.06 -15.72 13.93
C ARG A 79 -8.71 -16.71 15.02
N SER A 80 -9.20 -16.47 16.23
CA SER A 80 -9.17 -17.44 17.32
C SER A 80 -10.57 -18.00 17.55
N HIS A 81 -10.76 -19.29 17.28
CA HIS A 81 -12.08 -19.92 17.32
C HIS A 81 -13.11 -19.14 16.46
N PHE A 82 -14.18 -18.65 17.10
CA PHE A 82 -15.26 -17.85 16.50
C PHE A 82 -15.10 -16.34 16.71
N ARG A 83 -13.94 -15.88 17.21
CA ARG A 83 -13.68 -14.45 17.48
C ARG A 83 -12.62 -13.89 16.52
N LYS A 84 -12.83 -12.64 16.10
CA LYS A 84 -11.82 -11.83 15.40
C LYS A 84 -11.09 -11.00 16.44
N ILE A 85 -9.80 -11.27 16.63
CA ILE A 85 -8.96 -10.53 17.56
C ILE A 85 -8.12 -9.54 16.76
N PRO A 86 -8.21 -8.22 17.06
CA PRO A 86 -7.43 -7.23 16.35
C PRO A 86 -5.93 -7.43 16.61
N LEU A 87 -5.15 -7.40 15.54
CA LEU A 87 -3.70 -7.44 15.64
C LEU A 87 -3.14 -6.02 15.89
N PRO A 88 -2.01 -5.90 16.59
CA PRO A 88 -1.30 -4.62 16.72
C PRO A 88 -0.84 -4.13 15.34
N ILE A 89 -1.16 -2.88 15.03
CA ILE A 89 -0.77 -2.23 13.76
C ILE A 89 0.28 -1.18 14.07
N GLY A 90 1.45 -1.31 13.43
CA GLY A 90 2.47 -0.27 13.37
C GLY A 90 2.15 0.67 12.23
N ILE A 91 2.34 1.97 12.46
CA ILE A 91 2.10 3.02 11.47
C ILE A 91 3.35 3.85 11.38
N GLN A 92 3.88 4.00 10.18
CA GLN A 92 5.12 4.70 9.92
C GLN A 92 4.94 5.74 8.81
N THR A 93 5.77 6.77 8.82
CA THR A 93 5.82 7.76 7.75
C THR A 93 7.24 8.25 7.53
N CYS A 94 7.54 8.65 6.29
CA CYS A 94 8.78 9.32 5.91
C CYS A 94 8.58 10.83 5.62
N ASP A 95 7.34 11.32 5.73
CA ASP A 95 6.99 12.70 5.34
C ASP A 95 7.35 13.75 6.39
N LEU A 96 7.63 13.33 7.64
CA LEU A 96 7.91 14.26 8.71
C LEU A 96 9.35 14.79 8.62
N PRO A 97 9.61 16.05 8.99
CA PRO A 97 10.97 16.62 9.00
C PRO A 97 11.97 15.81 9.84
N VAL A 98 11.49 15.13 10.89
CA VAL A 98 12.30 14.29 11.78
C VAL A 98 12.82 13.01 11.10
N CYS A 99 12.20 12.59 9.99
CA CYS A 99 12.49 11.33 9.33
C CYS A 99 13.92 11.23 8.81
N LYS A 100 14.55 12.33 8.37
CA LYS A 100 15.94 12.35 7.84
C LYS A 100 16.23 11.20 6.84
N GLY A 101 15.23 10.83 6.03
CA GLY A 101 15.32 9.72 5.06
C GLY A 101 14.89 8.33 5.58
N ASN A 102 14.47 8.22 6.85
CA ASN A 102 14.01 6.98 7.46
C ASN A 102 12.51 7.05 7.81
N SER A 103 11.84 5.90 7.78
CA SER A 103 10.48 5.76 8.30
C SER A 103 10.46 5.85 9.83
N VAL A 104 9.55 6.68 10.37
CA VAL A 104 9.40 6.91 11.82
C VAL A 104 8.01 6.47 12.26
N ASP A 105 7.94 5.79 13.41
CA ASP A 105 6.68 5.37 14.02
C ASP A 105 5.81 6.58 14.42
N VAL A 106 4.56 6.56 13.99
CA VAL A 106 3.56 7.56 14.31
C VAL A 106 2.84 7.18 15.59
N GLN A 107 3.02 7.98 16.63
CA GLN A 107 2.33 7.79 17.90
C GLN A 107 0.86 8.25 17.81
N PRO A 108 -0.09 7.57 18.49
CA PRO A 108 -1.50 7.96 18.47
C PRO A 108 -1.75 9.40 18.90
N ALA A 109 -1.01 9.87 19.91
CA ALA A 109 -1.18 11.19 20.51
C ALA A 109 -0.81 12.36 19.56
N VAL A 110 0.05 12.12 18.57
CA VAL A 110 0.53 13.18 17.67
C VAL A 110 -0.24 13.24 16.34
N TRP A 111 -1.07 12.22 16.06
CA TRP A 111 -1.73 12.05 14.76
C TRP A 111 -2.52 13.29 14.31
N ALA A 112 -3.38 13.83 15.18
CA ALA A 112 -4.22 14.97 14.84
C ALA A 112 -3.40 16.23 14.50
N THR A 113 -2.18 16.33 15.03
CA THR A 113 -1.26 17.44 14.76
C THR A 113 -0.54 17.26 13.43
N ILE A 114 -0.12 16.03 13.11
CA ILE A 114 0.73 15.78 11.95
C ILE A 114 -0.04 15.43 10.67
N ILE A 115 -1.33 15.07 10.78
CA ILE A 115 -2.13 14.60 9.62
C ILE A 115 -2.15 15.62 8.47
N ALA A 116 -2.10 16.92 8.78
CA ALA A 116 -2.06 17.97 7.77
C ALA A 116 -0.80 17.91 6.89
N ASP A 117 0.33 17.48 7.47
CA ASP A 117 1.65 17.54 6.87
C ASP A 117 2.09 16.22 6.20
N ILE A 118 1.47 15.11 6.58
CA ILE A 118 1.74 13.79 5.98
C ILE A 118 0.86 13.53 4.75
N ASN A 119 1.40 12.86 3.75
CA ASN A 119 0.71 12.47 2.52
C ASN A 119 0.71 10.95 2.32
N SER A 120 1.62 10.23 2.99
CA SER A 120 1.76 8.79 2.92
C SER A 120 2.12 8.19 4.28
N ILE A 121 1.51 7.05 4.57
CA ILE A 121 1.87 6.19 5.70
C ILE A 121 2.05 4.75 5.23
N GLU A 122 2.94 4.05 5.90
CA GLU A 122 3.14 2.62 5.78
C GLU A 122 2.60 1.90 7.02
N ILE A 123 1.97 0.75 6.82
CA ILE A 123 1.41 -0.07 7.90
C ILE A 123 2.03 -1.47 7.93
N SER A 124 2.23 -1.98 9.13
CA SER A 124 2.73 -3.34 9.38
C SER A 124 2.03 -3.97 10.59
N ILE A 125 2.08 -5.29 10.70
CA ILE A 125 1.63 -5.99 11.92
C ILE A 125 2.80 -6.08 12.88
N VAL A 126 2.64 -5.53 14.09
CA VAL A 126 3.69 -5.60 15.12
C VAL A 126 3.52 -6.90 15.89
N SER A 127 4.46 -7.82 15.72
CA SER A 127 4.58 -8.98 16.60
C SER A 127 5.08 -8.50 17.96
N LYS A 128 4.35 -8.84 19.04
CA LYS A 128 4.89 -8.69 20.39
C LYS A 128 6.04 -9.70 20.51
N SER A 129 7.29 -9.22 20.51
CA SER A 129 8.43 -10.02 20.95
C SER A 129 8.12 -10.53 22.35
N LYS A 130 8.08 -11.86 22.54
CA LYS A 130 8.04 -12.44 23.89
C LYS A 130 9.30 -11.96 24.61
N THR A 131 9.10 -11.12 25.63
CA THR A 131 10.13 -10.84 26.64
C THR A 131 10.07 -11.94 27.69
#